data_AF-A0AAE0BXH7-F1
#
_entry.id   AF-A0AAE0BXH7-F1
#
_cell.length_a   1.000
_cell.length_b   1.000
_cell.length_c   1.000
_cell.angle_alpha   90.00
_cell.angle_beta   90.00
_cell.angle_gamma   90.00
#
_symmetry.space_group_name_H-M   'P 1'
#
loop_
_entity.id
_entity.type
_entity.pdbx_description
1 polymer ?
#
loop_
_entity_poly.entity_id
_entity_poly.type
_entity_poly.pdbx_seq_one_letter_code
_entity_poly.pdbx_strand_id
1 'polypeptide(L)'
;MGPLDSMDGAPRQGVQRTSQATNVLLTPSELGKVKRITTNLPHEDFAYGLPRPRDAEGAREVSMKWVEHRPNPDAKPGPDFKAMNKLAAMHEKTNSKEQRDFRDQHPKTLKQGAVENKLKQKQPLPSDHNPHHTFGRQTSCRPVEETRLTG
;
A
#
# COMPACT_ATOMS: atom_id res chain seq x y z
N MET A 1 35.46 17.69 -46.92
CA MET A 1 34.48 17.41 -47.98
C MET A 1 33.12 17.22 -47.31
N GLY A 2 32.37 18.30 -47.13
CA GLY A 2 31.03 18.30 -46.52
C GLY A 2 30.04 18.92 -47.52
N PRO A 3 28.83 18.39 -47.67
CA PRO A 3 27.98 18.72 -48.81
C PRO A 3 27.36 20.12 -48.70
N LEU A 4 27.42 20.81 -49.85
CA LEU A 4 26.75 22.06 -50.18
C LEU A 4 25.22 21.92 -50.15
N ASP A 5 24.57 23.00 -49.71
CA ASP A 5 23.29 23.56 -50.17
C ASP A 5 22.14 22.62 -50.59
N SER A 6 21.06 22.65 -49.80
CA SER A 6 19.70 22.62 -50.35
C SER A 6 18.96 23.89 -49.93
N MET A 7 18.64 24.71 -50.92
CA MET A 7 18.00 26.02 -50.84
C MET A 7 16.53 25.93 -50.42
N ASP A 8 16.14 26.75 -49.43
CA ASP A 8 14.81 27.37 -49.37
C ASP A 8 15.02 28.89 -49.52
N GLY A 9 14.58 29.42 -50.66
CA GLY A 9 14.96 30.73 -51.19
C GLY A 9 14.21 31.93 -50.59
N ALA A 10 14.71 32.45 -49.47
CA ALA A 10 14.52 33.85 -49.10
C ALA A 10 15.83 34.45 -48.56
N PRO A 11 16.22 35.68 -48.93
CA PRO A 11 17.36 36.35 -48.32
C PRO A 11 17.05 36.57 -46.83
N ARG A 12 17.74 35.83 -45.95
CA ARG A 12 17.61 36.00 -44.49
C ARG A 12 18.22 37.35 -44.11
N GLN A 13 17.39 38.38 -43.95
CA GLN A 13 17.85 39.71 -43.50
C GLN A 13 17.95 39.74 -41.97
N GLY A 14 19.12 40.10 -41.44
CA GLY A 14 19.38 40.33 -40.02
C GLY A 14 20.39 39.38 -39.37
N VAL A 15 20.85 39.73 -38.16
CA VAL A 15 21.83 38.93 -37.39
C VAL A 15 21.11 37.78 -36.68
N GLN A 16 21.34 36.55 -37.14
CA GLN A 16 20.91 35.34 -36.44
C GLN A 16 21.90 35.03 -35.32
N ARG A 17 21.46 35.15 -34.07
CA ARG A 17 22.25 34.74 -32.89
C ARG A 17 21.95 33.28 -32.58
N THR A 18 22.94 32.51 -32.14
CA THR A 18 22.75 31.12 -31.70
C THR A 18 21.69 31.00 -30.59
N SER A 19 21.56 32.04 -29.76
CA SER A 19 20.54 32.16 -28.72
C SER A 19 19.09 32.33 -29.23
N GLN A 20 18.88 32.63 -30.51
CA GLN A 20 17.53 32.69 -31.10
C GLN A 20 16.95 31.28 -31.32
N ALA A 21 17.80 30.27 -31.54
CA ALA A 21 17.35 28.89 -31.76
C ALA A 21 16.77 28.22 -30.49
N THR A 22 17.12 28.73 -29.31
CA THR A 22 16.62 28.26 -28.01
C THR A 22 15.42 29.08 -27.50
N ASN A 23 15.06 30.18 -28.19
CA ASN A 23 13.98 31.04 -27.75
C ASN A 23 12.64 30.55 -28.31
N VAL A 24 11.73 30.17 -27.41
CA VAL A 24 10.39 29.63 -27.71
C VAL A 24 9.54 30.58 -28.56
N LEU A 25 9.72 31.90 -28.38
CA LEU A 25 8.92 32.94 -29.04
C LEU A 25 9.41 33.27 -30.44
N LEU A 26 10.70 33.04 -30.70
CA LEU A 26 11.34 33.37 -31.98
C LEU A 26 11.42 32.17 -32.93
N THR A 27 11.13 30.96 -32.44
CA THR A 27 11.20 29.74 -33.25
C THR A 27 9.91 29.55 -34.04
N PRO A 28 9.93 29.65 -35.38
CA PRO A 28 8.74 29.47 -36.20
C PRO A 28 8.25 28.01 -36.14
N SER A 29 6.93 27.83 -36.24
CA SER A 29 6.32 26.51 -36.41
C SER A 29 6.33 26.12 -37.87
N GLU A 30 6.96 25.00 -38.20
CA GLU A 30 6.90 24.39 -39.54
C GLU A 30 5.59 23.60 -39.68
N LEU A 31 4.89 23.78 -40.82
CA LEU A 31 3.66 23.03 -41.10
C LEU A 31 3.96 21.54 -41.29
N GLY A 32 3.14 20.68 -40.68
CA GLY A 32 3.27 19.22 -40.80
C GLY A 32 4.40 18.59 -39.98
N LYS A 33 5.14 19.36 -39.17
CA LYS A 33 6.17 18.84 -38.26
C LYS A 33 5.87 19.19 -36.81
N VAL A 34 6.42 18.39 -35.90
CA VAL A 34 6.37 18.68 -34.46
C VAL A 34 7.17 19.95 -34.17
N LYS A 35 6.68 20.78 -33.25
CA LYS A 35 7.37 22.01 -32.83
C LYS A 35 8.77 21.67 -32.33
N ARG A 36 9.77 22.43 -32.79
CA ARG A 36 11.16 22.26 -32.37
C ARG A 36 11.28 22.41 -30.85
N ILE A 37 11.99 21.45 -30.24
CA ILE A 37 12.37 21.49 -28.83
C ILE A 37 13.34 22.66 -28.62
N THR A 38 12.97 23.57 -27.73
CA THR A 38 13.74 24.80 -27.41
C THR A 38 14.34 24.77 -26.01
N THR A 39 13.92 23.81 -25.19
CA THR A 39 14.44 23.54 -23.85
C THR A 39 15.50 22.46 -23.89
N ASN A 40 16.43 22.50 -22.95
CA ASN A 40 17.42 21.43 -22.81
C ASN A 40 16.73 20.18 -22.23
N LEU A 41 16.37 19.23 -23.09
CA LEU A 41 15.80 17.95 -22.69
C LEU A 41 16.91 16.93 -22.44
N PRO A 42 16.67 15.96 -21.55
CA PRO A 42 17.48 14.74 -21.44
C PRO A 42 17.72 14.03 -22.78
N HIS A 43 18.76 13.19 -22.84
CA HIS A 43 19.10 12.36 -24.00
C HIS A 43 17.90 11.53 -24.51
N GLU A 44 17.92 11.13 -25.77
CA GLU A 44 16.81 10.39 -26.42
C GLU A 44 16.45 9.08 -25.69
N ASP A 45 17.42 8.48 -24.99
CA ASP A 45 17.22 7.25 -24.19
C ASP A 45 16.54 7.50 -22.82
N PHE A 46 16.26 8.76 -22.46
CA PHE A 46 15.63 9.07 -21.19
C PHE A 46 14.13 8.74 -21.23
N ALA A 47 13.72 7.77 -20.41
CA ALA A 47 12.32 7.45 -20.20
C ALA A 47 11.67 8.47 -19.25
N TYR A 48 10.70 9.23 -19.77
CA TYR A 48 9.88 10.12 -18.96
C TYR A 48 8.81 9.34 -18.18
N GLY A 49 8.40 9.88 -17.03
CA GLY A 49 7.37 9.29 -16.16
C GLY A 49 7.93 8.64 -14.91
N LEU A 50 7.04 8.12 -14.06
CA LEU A 50 7.42 7.37 -12.85
C LEU A 50 7.45 5.88 -13.18
N PRO A 51 8.62 5.20 -13.10
CA PRO A 51 8.66 3.75 -13.24
C PRO A 51 7.86 3.14 -12.09
N ARG A 52 6.82 2.35 -12.42
CA ARG A 52 6.12 1.55 -11.43
C ARG A 52 6.86 0.24 -11.24
N PRO A 53 7.46 -0.02 -10.06
CA PRO A 53 8.00 -1.33 -9.78
C PRO A 53 6.87 -2.35 -9.85
N ARG A 54 7.13 -3.50 -10.48
CA ARG A 54 6.19 -4.61 -10.46
C ARG A 54 6.14 -5.16 -9.04
N ASP A 55 4.94 -5.43 -8.54
CA ASP A 55 4.77 -6.06 -7.24
C ASP A 55 5.56 -7.38 -7.18
N ALA A 56 6.12 -7.68 -6.00
CA ALA A 56 6.87 -8.92 -5.78
C ALA A 56 5.99 -10.17 -5.92
N GLU A 57 4.68 -10.01 -5.79
CA GLU A 57 3.69 -11.07 -5.87
C GLU A 57 2.85 -10.93 -7.14
N GLY A 58 2.77 -12.00 -7.93
CA GLY A 58 1.90 -12.07 -9.09
C GLY A 58 0.53 -12.65 -8.76
N ALA A 59 -0.40 -12.56 -9.70
CA ALA A 59 -1.75 -13.12 -9.55
C ALA A 59 -1.74 -14.64 -9.23
N ARG A 60 -0.74 -15.38 -9.72
CA ARG A 60 -0.56 -16.80 -9.42
C ARG A 60 -0.24 -17.01 -7.95
N GLU A 61 0.71 -16.24 -7.42
CA GLU A 61 1.14 -16.34 -6.02
C GLU A 61 -0.01 -16.00 -5.08
N VAL A 62 -0.81 -14.97 -5.39
CA VAL A 62 -1.96 -14.55 -4.59
C VAL A 62 -3.12 -15.56 -4.64
N SER A 63 -3.39 -16.16 -5.80
CA SER A 63 -4.55 -17.07 -5.96
C SER A 63 -4.26 -18.50 -5.50
N MET A 64 -3.04 -18.99 -5.67
CA MET A 64 -2.70 -20.40 -5.44
C MET A 64 -2.00 -20.66 -4.11
N LYS A 65 -1.52 -19.63 -3.40
CA LYS A 65 -0.90 -19.79 -2.08
C LYS A 65 -1.83 -19.23 -1.00
N TRP A 66 -2.50 -20.13 -0.30
CA TRP A 66 -3.13 -19.80 0.97
C TRP A 66 -2.05 -19.79 2.05
N VAL A 67 -1.55 -18.60 2.38
CA VAL A 67 -0.57 -18.42 3.45
C VAL A 67 -1.32 -18.16 4.75
N GLU A 68 -1.09 -19.01 5.76
CA GLU A 68 -1.62 -18.76 7.10
C GLU A 68 -1.04 -17.48 7.70
N HIS A 69 -1.87 -16.75 8.43
CA HIS A 69 -1.45 -15.53 9.11
C HIS A 69 -0.29 -15.83 10.08
N ARG A 70 0.87 -15.23 9.81
CA ARG A 70 2.02 -15.24 10.72
C ARG A 70 1.96 -13.96 11.56
N PRO A 71 1.56 -14.03 12.84
CA PRO A 71 1.56 -12.85 13.70
C PRO A 71 2.98 -12.30 13.79
N ASN A 72 3.12 -10.98 13.69
CA ASN A 72 4.41 -10.32 13.90
C ASN A 72 4.83 -10.51 15.38
N PRO A 73 5.95 -11.20 15.66
CA PRO A 73 6.40 -11.44 17.03
C PRO A 73 6.75 -10.15 17.77
N ASP A 74 7.11 -9.10 17.04
CA ASP A 74 7.49 -7.79 17.59
C ASP A 74 6.33 -6.80 17.66
N ALA A 75 5.09 -7.25 17.38
CA ALA A 75 3.91 -6.40 17.48
C ALA A 75 3.69 -5.96 18.94
N LYS A 76 4.01 -4.70 19.24
CA LYS A 76 3.74 -4.09 20.53
C LYS A 76 2.27 -3.72 20.64
N PRO A 77 1.63 -3.91 21.81
CA PRO A 77 0.27 -3.45 22.02
C PRO A 77 0.19 -1.94 21.87
N GLY A 78 -0.89 -1.48 21.23
CA GLY A 78 -1.19 -0.05 21.11
C GLY A 78 -1.42 0.62 22.48
N PRO A 79 -1.35 1.96 22.54
CA PRO A 79 -1.61 2.72 23.76
C PRO A 79 -3.05 2.58 24.25
N ASP A 80 -3.23 2.41 25.56
CA ASP A 80 -4.54 2.37 26.22
C ASP A 80 -4.94 3.77 26.70
N PHE A 81 -5.56 4.54 25.81
CA PHE A 81 -6.01 5.90 26.13
C PHE A 81 -7.06 5.94 27.24
N LYS A 82 -7.86 4.88 27.41
CA LYS A 82 -8.88 4.84 28.45
C LYS A 82 -8.25 4.76 29.83
N ALA A 83 -7.26 3.88 30.00
CA ALA A 83 -6.51 3.76 31.25
C ALA A 83 -5.72 5.04 31.56
N MET A 84 -5.06 5.63 30.57
CA MET A 84 -4.30 6.87 30.75
C MET A 84 -5.21 8.04 31.11
N ASN A 85 -6.35 8.21 30.44
CA ASN A 85 -7.29 9.29 30.75
C ASN A 85 -7.93 9.12 32.13
N LYS A 86 -8.21 7.89 32.55
CA LYS A 86 -8.69 7.60 33.91
C LYS A 86 -7.66 8.04 34.96
N LEU A 87 -6.37 7.72 34.75
CA LEU A 87 -5.30 8.17 35.64
C LEU A 87 -5.15 9.70 35.61
N ALA A 88 -5.19 10.32 34.44
CA ALA A 88 -5.12 11.77 34.32
C ALA A 88 -6.24 12.46 35.13
N ALA A 89 -7.47 11.93 35.06
CA ALA A 89 -8.60 12.42 35.85
C ALA A 89 -8.39 12.22 37.37
N MET A 90 -7.78 11.10 37.80
CA MET A 90 -7.42 10.87 39.20
C MET A 90 -6.33 11.84 39.71
N HIS A 91 -5.49 12.36 38.81
CA HIS A 91 -4.47 13.38 39.10
C HIS A 91 -4.95 14.81 38.79
N GLU A 92 -6.26 15.02 38.75
CA GLU A 92 -6.91 16.33 38.56
C GLU A 92 -6.55 17.04 37.24
N LYS A 93 -6.09 16.30 36.23
CA LYS A 93 -5.80 16.83 34.89
C LYS A 93 -7.09 16.93 34.07
N THR A 94 -7.73 18.08 34.14
CA THR A 94 -9.04 18.35 33.51
C THR A 94 -8.91 18.99 32.13
N ASN A 95 -7.78 19.67 31.85
CA ASN A 95 -7.54 20.33 30.57
C ASN A 95 -6.97 19.36 29.51
N SER A 96 -7.39 19.52 28.25
CA SER A 96 -6.97 18.65 27.14
C SER A 96 -5.46 18.63 26.89
N LYS A 97 -4.78 19.78 27.09
CA LYS A 97 -3.32 19.86 26.97
C LYS A 97 -2.63 19.05 28.07
N GLU A 98 -3.07 19.23 29.30
CA GLU A 98 -2.54 18.50 30.45
C GLU A 98 -2.78 16.99 30.34
N GLN A 99 -3.93 16.57 29.81
CA GLN A 99 -4.19 15.15 29.54
C GLN A 99 -3.28 14.58 28.45
N ARG A 100 -2.89 15.40 27.45
CA ARG A 100 -1.88 15.00 26.46
C ARG A 100 -0.51 14.83 27.11
N ASP A 101 -0.06 15.84 27.85
CA ASP A 101 1.25 15.80 28.51
C ASP A 101 1.32 14.65 29.53
N PHE A 102 0.21 14.36 30.21
CA PHE A 102 0.10 13.24 31.14
C PHE A 102 0.19 11.88 30.44
N ARG A 103 -0.37 11.73 29.23
CA ARG A 103 -0.26 10.51 28.41
C ARG A 103 1.18 10.26 27.97
N ASP A 104 1.89 11.32 27.61
CA ASP A 104 3.29 11.23 27.18
C ASP A 104 4.21 10.84 28.35
N GLN A 105 3.92 11.33 29.56
CA GLN A 105 4.67 10.99 30.78
C GLN A 105 4.33 9.61 31.35
N HIS A 106 3.07 9.16 31.22
CA HIS A 106 2.58 7.92 31.82
C HIS A 106 1.99 6.97 30.75
N PRO A 107 2.79 6.49 29.80
CA PRO A 107 2.31 5.60 28.76
C PRO A 107 1.78 4.29 29.38
N LYS A 108 0.52 3.96 29.10
CA LYS A 108 -0.07 2.66 29.38
C LYS A 108 -0.39 1.98 28.06
N THR A 109 -0.03 0.72 27.94
CA THR A 109 -0.35 -0.11 26.79
C THR A 109 -1.60 -0.93 27.07
N LEU A 110 -2.32 -1.26 26.00
CA LEU A 110 -3.39 -2.24 26.07
C LEU A 110 -2.81 -3.56 26.56
N LYS A 111 -3.54 -4.21 27.47
CA LYS A 111 -3.24 -5.60 27.80
C LYS A 111 -3.48 -6.41 26.54
N GLN A 112 -2.42 -6.85 25.88
CA GLN A 112 -2.49 -7.99 24.96
C GLN A 112 -3.22 -9.07 25.72
N GLY A 113 -4.37 -9.48 25.19
CA GLY A 113 -5.31 -10.28 25.94
C GLY A 113 -4.59 -11.46 26.59
N ALA A 114 -4.87 -11.73 27.86
CA ALA A 114 -4.63 -13.05 28.46
C ALA A 114 -5.32 -14.19 27.65
N VAL A 115 -6.09 -13.81 26.63
CA VAL A 115 -6.58 -14.65 25.54
C VAL A 115 -5.45 -15.21 24.67
N GLU A 116 -4.24 -14.63 24.63
CA GLU A 116 -3.11 -15.29 23.95
C GLU A 116 -2.84 -16.67 24.56
N ASN A 117 -2.87 -16.82 25.88
CA ASN A 117 -2.70 -18.15 26.48
C ASN A 117 -3.97 -19.01 26.41
N LYS A 118 -5.18 -18.45 26.32
CA LYS A 118 -6.41 -19.28 26.18
C LYS A 118 -6.73 -19.68 24.73
N LEU A 119 -6.36 -18.86 23.74
CA LEU A 119 -6.49 -19.16 22.31
C LEU A 119 -5.31 -19.96 21.75
N LYS A 120 -4.09 -19.80 22.30
CA LYS A 120 -2.93 -20.64 21.93
C LYS A 120 -3.05 -22.07 22.47
N GLN A 121 -3.86 -22.31 23.50
CA GLN A 121 -4.20 -23.66 23.90
C GLN A 121 -5.14 -24.23 22.85
N LYS A 122 -4.59 -25.09 21.97
CA LYS A 122 -5.38 -25.90 21.05
C LYS A 122 -6.45 -26.57 21.90
N GLN A 123 -7.71 -26.20 21.69
CA GLN A 123 -8.81 -26.87 22.37
C GLN A 123 -8.71 -28.36 22.02
N PRO A 124 -8.71 -29.26 23.01
CA PRO A 124 -8.52 -30.67 22.74
C PRO A 124 -9.63 -31.14 21.80
N LEU A 125 -9.25 -31.59 20.61
CA LEU A 125 -10.20 -32.17 19.70
C LEU A 125 -10.53 -33.59 20.17
N PRO A 126 -11.76 -34.09 19.93
CA PRO A 126 -12.08 -35.48 20.20
C PRO A 126 -11.14 -36.47 19.48
N SER A 127 -10.65 -36.09 18.30
CA SER A 127 -9.64 -36.85 17.54
C SER A 127 -8.26 -36.90 18.21
N ASP A 128 -7.93 -35.93 19.09
CA ASP A 128 -6.66 -35.95 19.81
C ASP A 128 -6.63 -37.08 20.88
N HIS A 129 -7.80 -37.54 21.35
CA HIS A 129 -7.94 -38.62 22.34
C HIS A 129 -8.26 -39.98 21.72
N ASN A 130 -9.02 -40.00 20.62
CA ASN A 130 -9.36 -41.20 19.87
C ASN A 130 -9.02 -41.00 18.38
N PRO A 131 -7.93 -41.62 17.88
CA PRO A 131 -7.52 -41.50 16.47
C PRO A 131 -8.57 -41.97 15.46
N HIS A 132 -9.54 -42.79 15.89
CA HIS A 132 -10.65 -43.27 15.07
C HIS A 132 -11.90 -42.38 15.15
N HIS A 133 -11.84 -41.23 15.82
CA HIS A 133 -12.97 -40.30 15.87
C HIS A 133 -13.27 -39.75 14.47
N THR A 134 -14.48 -40.04 13.97
CA THR A 134 -14.98 -39.50 12.70
C THR A 134 -15.81 -38.24 12.95
N PHE A 135 -15.39 -37.11 12.38
CA PHE A 135 -16.16 -35.87 12.42
C PHE A 135 -17.36 -35.94 11.47
N GLY A 136 -18.42 -35.20 11.80
CA GLY A 136 -19.66 -35.16 11.03
C GLY A 136 -20.76 -36.02 11.63
N ARG A 137 -21.91 -36.07 10.95
CA ARG A 137 -23.09 -36.84 11.38
C ARG A 137 -23.39 -37.92 10.35
N GLN A 138 -23.69 -39.14 10.80
CA GLN A 138 -24.11 -40.21 9.90
C GLN A 138 -25.41 -39.84 9.19
N THR A 139 -25.47 -40.11 7.88
CA THR A 139 -26.64 -39.80 7.04
C THR A 139 -27.88 -40.61 7.41
N SER A 140 -27.71 -41.76 8.07
CA SER A 140 -28.79 -42.60 8.60
C SER A 140 -29.43 -42.04 9.88
N CYS A 141 -28.70 -41.24 10.66
CA CYS A 141 -29.21 -40.58 11.86
C CYS A 141 -29.59 -39.13 11.54
N ARG A 142 -30.69 -38.95 10.80
CA ARG A 142 -31.31 -37.62 10.66
C ARG A 142 -32.31 -37.39 11.79
N PRO A 143 -32.32 -36.22 12.43
CA PRO A 143 -33.37 -35.88 13.37
C PRO A 143 -34.70 -35.80 12.62
N VAL A 144 -35.79 -36.17 13.30
CA VAL A 144 -37.14 -36.16 12.73
C VAL A 144 -37.50 -34.78 12.15
N GLU A 145 -36.96 -33.71 12.73
CA GLU A 145 -37.17 -32.32 12.30
C GLU A 145 -36.69 -32.08 10.85
N GLU A 146 -35.52 -32.60 10.45
CA GLU A 146 -35.01 -32.46 9.08
C GLU A 146 -35.79 -33.33 8.08
N THR A 147 -36.35 -34.45 8.55
CA THR A 147 -37.14 -35.36 7.71
C THR A 147 -38.50 -34.76 7.37
N ARG A 148 -39.07 -33.92 8.25
CA ARG A 148 -40.36 -33.24 8.01
C ARG A 148 -40.27 -32.09 7.01
N LEU A 149 -39.11 -31.47 6.85
CA LEU A 149 -38.88 -30.33 5.95
C LEU A 149 -38.62 -30.73 4.50
N THR A 150 -38.31 -32.00 4.24
CA THR A 150 -37.97 -32.52 2.90
C THR A 150 -39.00 -33.51 2.35
N GLY A 151 -40.21 -33.51 2.93
CA GLY A 151 -41.40 -34.17 2.38
C GLY A 151 -42.07 -33.35 1.29
#